data_AF-A0A3C0VE24-F1
#
_entry.id   AF-A0A3C0VE24-F1
#
_cell.length_a   1.000
_cell.length_b   1.000
_cell.length_c   1.000
_cell.angle_alpha   90.00
_cell.angle_beta   90.00
_cell.angle_gamma   90.00
#
_symmetry.space_group_name_H-M   'P 1'
#
loop_
_entity.id
_entity.type
_entity.pdbx_description
1 polymer ?
#
loop_
_entity_poly.entity_id
_entity_poly.type
_entity_poly.pdbx_seq_one_letter_code
_entity_poly.pdbx_strand_id
1 'polypeptide(L)'
;MRRGAAHAAAAVIIAAAAAGGFEGSAPDRAAQAAVVTRLRYRIDLSEVPAGERDACVERTRAVLAQRLARSGLEGIELVAAGGDVRVTVSSGADDTLRRVEGLLGAQGVLEFAIVAEDAPNEARVKEIREREAAYRTALRAWIAEPAKDKEAAEPKPVPPAEVARPEHARDAATREITVDPATGKPVVARWLILHNTPGKRIAPARVAEAKRSIDPNTLTPAVYFTLDAQGAGDMARLTEAHIGAMLAIVVDGAVLTAPRIRARLAEGDGLITGNFTVAEASGLAAALSGGSLTAPLVFVAREGPLPVLPAPVTVLVFRHGEAYGNLRDASKYRPEQLDTLTENGVAQAKAAAAQFAGRDVAVILHSPAGRAKQTAALLDAQLHAAGGLVETSALASMRDGKTPEGKNAGFQWRLAHWARGEDPTPEGGESLGDAVARAAAQIESAAAAHAGKTIVVVSHSDICAGLAAYALGTPMCQAYASHHPGNAECFTMTVARTRTWTCAKP
;
A
#
# COMPACT_ATOMS: atom_id res chain seq x y z
N MET A 1 -13.97 -12.05 -36.16
CA MET A 1 -12.84 -12.68 -35.44
C MET A 1 -11.81 -11.61 -35.06
N ARG A 2 -11.89 -11.04 -33.86
CA ARG A 2 -10.75 -10.41 -33.16
C ARG A 2 -11.04 -10.55 -31.66
N ARG A 3 -10.43 -11.56 -31.03
CA ARG A 3 -10.44 -11.73 -29.57
C ARG A 3 -9.43 -10.74 -29.00
N GLY A 4 -9.91 -9.72 -28.28
CA GLY A 4 -9.07 -8.88 -27.45
C GLY A 4 -8.69 -9.67 -26.19
N ALA A 5 -7.40 -9.95 -26.02
CA ALA A 5 -6.88 -10.60 -24.83
C ALA A 5 -6.97 -9.62 -23.65
N ALA A 6 -7.94 -9.81 -22.76
CA ALA A 6 -7.93 -9.20 -21.45
C ALA A 6 -6.73 -9.76 -20.66
N HIS A 7 -5.71 -8.93 -20.43
CA HIS A 7 -4.65 -9.25 -19.49
C HIS A 7 -5.27 -9.30 -18.08
N ALA A 8 -5.52 -10.50 -17.59
CA ALA A 8 -5.84 -10.72 -16.18
C ALA A 8 -4.62 -10.33 -15.35
N ALA A 9 -4.71 -9.25 -14.58
CA ALA A 9 -3.74 -8.92 -13.57
C ALA A 9 -3.73 -10.06 -12.53
N ALA A 10 -2.70 -10.89 -12.55
CA ALA A 10 -2.47 -11.88 -11.52
C ALA A 10 -2.05 -11.15 -10.24
N ALA A 11 -2.88 -11.22 -9.20
CA ALA A 11 -2.44 -10.92 -7.84
C ALA A 11 -1.42 -11.99 -7.45
N VAL A 12 -0.14 -11.63 -7.47
CA VAL A 12 0.91 -12.48 -6.90
C VAL A 12 0.89 -12.23 -5.40
N ILE A 13 0.37 -13.19 -4.64
CA ILE A 13 0.64 -13.27 -3.20
C ILE A 13 2.11 -13.65 -3.08
N ILE A 14 2.97 -12.66 -2.89
CA ILE A 14 4.36 -12.93 -2.53
C ILE A 14 4.35 -13.19 -1.03
N ALA A 15 4.20 -14.46 -0.65
CA ALA A 15 4.77 -14.92 0.59
C ALA A 15 6.29 -14.79 0.42
N ALA A 16 6.95 -14.02 1.28
CA ALA A 16 8.41 -14.01 1.31
C ALA A 16 8.91 -15.41 1.76
N ALA A 17 8.99 -16.35 0.82
CA ALA A 17 9.63 -17.63 1.02
C ALA A 17 11.14 -17.41 0.90
N ALA A 18 11.88 -17.78 1.94
CA ALA A 18 13.33 -17.68 1.99
C ALA A 18 13.97 -18.39 0.78
N ALA A 19 14.80 -17.66 0.04
CA ALA A 19 15.72 -18.28 -0.92
C ALA A 19 16.85 -18.95 -0.12
N GLY A 20 16.84 -20.28 -0.07
CA GLY A 20 17.91 -21.08 0.53
C GLY A 20 17.50 -22.54 0.65
N GLY A 21 18.00 -23.38 -0.26
CA GLY A 21 17.72 -24.81 -0.26
C GLY A 21 18.19 -25.50 1.01
N PHE A 22 17.23 -26.04 1.75
CA PHE A 22 17.40 -27.19 2.64
C PHE A 22 16.07 -27.94 2.64
N GLU A 23 16.06 -29.16 2.11
CA GLU A 23 14.95 -30.10 2.29
C GLU A 23 14.87 -30.44 3.78
N GLY A 24 13.93 -29.80 4.47
CA GLY A 24 13.64 -30.04 5.88
C GLY A 24 12.30 -29.40 6.21
N SER A 25 11.32 -30.23 6.54
CA SER A 25 9.97 -29.84 6.92
C SER A 25 9.95 -28.73 7.97
N ALA A 26 9.38 -27.57 7.64
CA ALA A 26 8.99 -26.58 8.63
C ALA A 26 7.57 -26.09 8.33
N PRO A 27 6.52 -26.84 8.70
CA PRO A 27 5.25 -26.20 8.96
C PRO A 27 5.39 -25.40 10.28
N ASP A 28 4.69 -24.27 10.39
CA ASP A 28 4.24 -23.71 11.66
C ASP A 28 5.10 -22.69 12.45
N ARG A 29 6.06 -21.97 11.85
CA ARG A 29 6.62 -20.76 12.52
C ARG A 29 5.69 -19.54 12.49
N ALA A 30 4.87 -19.39 11.44
CA ALA A 30 3.84 -18.36 11.37
C ALA A 30 2.73 -18.53 12.42
N ALA A 31 2.57 -19.74 13.00
CA ALA A 31 1.60 -20.00 14.07
C ALA A 31 2.05 -19.54 15.47
N GLN A 32 3.28 -19.03 15.63
CA GLN A 32 3.74 -18.43 16.89
C GLN A 32 3.39 -16.95 17.04
N ALA A 33 2.93 -16.26 15.99
CA ALA A 33 2.47 -14.88 16.13
C ALA A 33 1.14 -14.82 16.89
N ALA A 34 1.12 -14.16 18.06
CA ALA A 34 -0.13 -13.97 18.82
C ALA A 34 -1.07 -12.93 18.18
N VAL A 35 -0.50 -12.02 17.37
CA VAL A 35 -1.22 -10.87 16.82
C VAL A 35 -0.85 -10.58 15.37
N VAL A 36 -1.77 -9.90 14.69
CA VAL A 36 -1.69 -9.41 13.33
C VAL A 36 -1.88 -7.90 13.35
N THR A 37 -1.03 -7.15 12.66
CA THR A 37 -1.22 -5.73 12.39
C THR A 37 -1.34 -5.55 10.88
N ARG A 38 -2.31 -4.76 10.42
CA ARG A 38 -2.42 -4.38 9.00
C ARG A 38 -2.07 -2.92 8.82
N LEU A 39 -1.23 -2.66 7.85
CA LEU A 39 -0.86 -1.33 7.41
C LEU A 39 -1.45 -1.09 6.03
N ARG A 40 -2.12 0.04 5.85
CA ARG A 40 -2.65 0.49 4.57
C ARG A 40 -1.91 1.73 4.13
N TYR A 41 -1.39 1.67 2.92
CA TYR A 41 -0.72 2.76 2.23
C TYR A 41 -1.37 2.97 0.87
N ARG A 42 -1.18 4.17 0.32
CA ARG A 42 -1.55 4.52 -1.04
C ARG A 42 -0.34 5.02 -1.78
N ILE A 43 -0.12 4.56 -3.00
CA ILE A 43 0.90 5.10 -3.90
C ILE A 43 0.46 6.49 -4.33
N ASP A 44 1.30 7.49 -4.07
CA ASP A 44 1.03 8.87 -4.48
C ASP A 44 1.36 9.04 -5.96
N LEU A 45 0.31 8.99 -6.77
CA LEU A 45 0.39 9.15 -8.22
C LEU A 45 0.14 10.60 -8.66
N SER A 46 0.13 11.56 -7.73
CA SER A 46 -0.15 12.98 -8.05
C SER A 46 0.89 13.58 -9.00
N GLU A 47 2.15 13.13 -8.91
CA GLU A 47 3.24 13.55 -9.80
C GLU A 47 3.42 12.66 -11.04
N VAL A 48 2.59 11.61 -11.19
CA VAL A 48 2.74 10.63 -12.26
C VAL A 48 1.72 10.90 -13.39
N PRO A 49 2.19 11.08 -14.65
CA PRO A 49 1.31 11.25 -15.81
C PRO A 49 0.29 10.11 -15.94
N ALA A 50 -0.96 10.43 -16.31
CA ALA A 50 -2.06 9.44 -16.31
C ALA A 50 -1.76 8.17 -17.12
N GLY A 51 -1.10 8.29 -18.28
CA GLY A 51 -0.72 7.16 -19.12
C GLY A 51 0.41 6.27 -18.57
N GLU A 52 1.09 6.70 -17.50
CA GLU A 52 2.21 5.98 -16.89
C GLU A 52 1.88 5.43 -15.49
N ARG A 53 0.70 5.75 -14.95
CA ARG A 53 0.29 5.41 -13.58
C ARG A 53 0.32 3.91 -13.31
N ASP A 54 -0.23 3.11 -14.20
CA ASP A 54 -0.26 1.64 -14.03
C ASP A 54 1.16 1.05 -14.01
N ALA A 55 2.03 1.52 -14.90
CA ALA A 55 3.42 1.09 -14.91
C ALA A 55 4.19 1.56 -13.66
N CYS A 56 3.87 2.75 -13.14
CA CYS A 56 4.44 3.26 -11.89
C CYS A 56 3.99 2.42 -10.68
N VAL A 57 2.71 2.05 -10.62
CA VAL A 57 2.16 1.15 -9.61
C VAL A 57 2.91 -0.19 -9.62
N GLU A 58 3.04 -0.81 -10.78
CA GLU A 58 3.69 -2.12 -10.90
C GLU A 58 5.17 -2.09 -10.52
N ARG A 59 5.91 -1.04 -10.93
CA ARG A 59 7.30 -0.84 -10.51
C ARG A 59 7.41 -0.62 -9.00
N THR A 60 6.54 0.21 -8.43
CA THR A 60 6.51 0.47 -6.98
C THR A 60 6.25 -0.82 -6.21
N ARG A 61 5.26 -1.62 -6.65
CA ARG A 61 4.96 -2.93 -6.08
C ARG A 61 6.17 -3.87 -6.12
N ALA A 62 6.85 -3.95 -7.25
CA ALA A 62 8.04 -4.81 -7.41
C ALA A 62 9.15 -4.42 -6.44
N VAL A 63 9.41 -3.11 -6.27
CA VAL A 63 10.41 -2.60 -5.32
C VAL A 63 10.02 -2.95 -3.88
N LEU A 64 8.76 -2.72 -3.49
CA LEU A 64 8.29 -3.07 -2.14
C LEU A 64 8.43 -4.56 -1.85
N ALA A 65 8.03 -5.41 -2.79
CA ALA A 65 8.19 -6.86 -2.68
C ALA A 65 9.67 -7.26 -2.52
N GLN A 66 10.55 -6.68 -3.34
CA GLN A 66 11.99 -6.95 -3.28
C GLN A 66 12.61 -6.51 -1.95
N ARG A 67 12.22 -5.35 -1.41
CA ARG A 67 12.70 -4.85 -0.11
C ARG A 67 12.28 -5.76 1.03
N LEU A 68 11.00 -6.15 1.06
CA LEU A 68 10.49 -7.06 2.08
C LEU A 68 11.19 -8.41 2.00
N ALA A 69 11.37 -8.97 0.80
CA ALA A 69 12.10 -10.23 0.61
C ALA A 69 13.56 -10.15 1.08
N ARG A 70 14.25 -9.04 0.82
CA ARG A 70 15.66 -8.83 1.23
C ARG A 70 15.83 -8.42 2.70
N SER A 71 14.75 -8.06 3.39
CA SER A 71 14.80 -7.66 4.80
C SER A 71 15.08 -8.82 5.76
N GLY A 72 14.79 -10.06 5.33
CA GLY A 72 14.85 -11.26 6.17
C GLY A 72 13.75 -11.33 7.23
N LEU A 73 12.73 -10.47 7.14
CA LEU A 73 11.57 -10.51 8.03
C LEU A 73 10.57 -11.58 7.54
N GLU A 74 10.05 -12.36 8.48
CA GLU A 74 9.03 -13.39 8.24
C GLU A 74 7.63 -12.88 8.62
N GLY A 75 6.59 -13.58 8.17
CA GLY A 75 5.21 -13.26 8.54
C GLY A 75 4.66 -11.97 7.92
N ILE A 76 5.22 -11.55 6.78
CA ILE A 76 4.77 -10.36 6.06
C ILE A 76 4.08 -10.77 4.77
N GLU A 77 2.89 -10.22 4.56
CA GLU A 77 2.16 -10.36 3.30
C GLU A 77 1.95 -8.98 2.69
N LEU A 78 2.32 -8.85 1.41
CA LEU A 78 2.11 -7.64 0.62
C LEU A 78 1.01 -7.89 -0.40
N VAL A 79 -0.04 -7.09 -0.36
CA VAL A 79 -1.08 -7.03 -1.39
C VAL A 79 -1.10 -5.61 -1.95
N ALA A 80 -0.59 -5.45 -3.16
CA ALA A 80 -0.60 -4.16 -3.87
C ALA A 80 -1.41 -4.31 -5.15
N ALA A 81 -2.41 -3.44 -5.28
CA ALA A 81 -3.46 -3.51 -6.27
C ALA A 81 -3.83 -2.10 -6.73
N GLY A 82 -3.38 -1.73 -7.93
CA GLY A 82 -3.54 -0.33 -8.36
C GLY A 82 -2.79 0.58 -7.40
N GLY A 83 -3.32 1.78 -7.14
CA GLY A 83 -2.71 2.69 -6.18
C GLY A 83 -2.78 2.26 -4.70
N ASP A 84 -3.49 1.19 -4.34
CA ASP A 84 -3.66 0.75 -2.93
C ASP A 84 -2.62 -0.32 -2.57
N VAL A 85 -1.95 -0.15 -1.44
CA VAL A 85 -0.92 -1.05 -0.91
C VAL A 85 -1.30 -1.47 0.50
N ARG A 86 -1.57 -2.75 0.70
CA ARG A 86 -1.83 -3.34 2.01
C ARG A 86 -0.69 -4.25 2.41
N VAL A 87 -0.20 -4.09 3.63
CA VAL A 87 0.83 -4.92 4.22
C VAL A 87 0.31 -5.50 5.52
N THR A 88 0.22 -6.83 5.59
CA THR A 88 -0.15 -7.56 6.81
C THR A 88 1.11 -8.06 7.48
N VAL A 89 1.30 -7.71 8.74
CA VAL A 89 2.43 -8.14 9.58
C VAL A 89 1.88 -9.06 10.67
N SER A 90 2.19 -10.34 10.56
CA SER A 90 1.85 -11.38 11.53
C SER A 90 3.07 -11.65 12.41
N SER A 91 3.28 -10.78 13.40
CA SER A 91 4.40 -10.84 14.34
C SER A 91 3.94 -10.38 15.72
N GLY A 92 4.33 -11.10 16.77
CA GLY A 92 4.15 -10.66 18.15
C GLY A 92 5.18 -9.64 18.63
N ALA A 93 6.21 -9.34 17.82
CA ALA A 93 7.26 -8.40 18.17
C ALA A 93 7.03 -7.03 17.54
N ASP A 94 6.96 -5.98 18.37
CA ASP A 94 6.83 -4.58 17.95
C ASP A 94 7.99 -4.11 17.05
N ASP A 95 9.18 -4.69 17.23
CA ASP A 95 10.35 -4.37 16.40
C ASP A 95 10.16 -4.73 14.93
N THR A 96 9.50 -5.86 14.65
CA THR A 96 9.19 -6.27 13.27
C THR A 96 8.32 -5.22 12.58
N LEU A 97 7.28 -4.73 13.26
CA LEU A 97 6.37 -3.73 12.71
C LEU A 97 7.12 -2.43 12.37
N ARG A 98 7.92 -1.90 13.30
CA ARG A 98 8.74 -0.70 13.06
C ARG A 98 9.68 -0.88 11.87
N ARG A 99 10.29 -2.07 11.74
CA ARG A 99 11.19 -2.37 10.61
C ARG A 99 10.44 -2.41 9.28
N VAL A 100 9.23 -2.97 9.24
CA VAL A 100 8.36 -2.94 8.05
C VAL A 100 8.00 -1.50 7.69
N GLU A 101 7.53 -0.70 8.63
CA GLU A 101 7.19 0.71 8.40
C GLU A 101 8.38 1.49 7.84
N GLY A 102 9.59 1.27 8.37
CA GLY A 102 10.81 1.87 7.84
C GLY A 102 11.14 1.46 6.40
N LEU A 103 10.96 0.18 6.05
CA LEU A 103 11.20 -0.33 4.69
C LEU A 103 10.22 0.25 3.65
N LEU A 104 8.96 0.40 4.05
CA LEU A 104 7.89 0.93 3.21
C LEU A 104 8.01 2.46 3.05
N GLY A 105 8.42 3.16 4.12
CA GLY A 105 8.54 4.62 4.14
C GLY A 105 9.78 5.16 3.43
N ALA A 106 10.86 4.38 3.34
CA ALA A 106 12.08 4.79 2.64
C ALA A 106 11.81 4.98 1.13
N GLN A 107 12.34 6.03 0.50
CA GLN A 107 12.36 6.10 -0.96
C GLN A 107 13.48 5.24 -1.55
N GLY A 108 14.56 4.98 -0.79
CA GLY A 108 15.72 4.20 -1.23
C GLY A 108 16.59 4.95 -2.25
N VAL A 109 16.58 6.27 -2.21
CA VAL A 109 17.41 7.12 -3.08
C VAL A 109 18.70 7.46 -2.34
N LEU A 110 19.81 6.87 -2.78
CA LEU A 110 21.15 7.26 -2.33
C LEU A 110 21.67 8.38 -3.23
N GLU A 111 22.27 9.41 -2.63
CA GLU A 111 22.95 10.47 -3.35
C GLU A 111 24.28 10.78 -2.68
N PHE A 112 25.22 11.25 -3.50
CA PHE A 112 26.50 11.77 -3.05
C PHE A 112 26.64 13.21 -3.52
N ALA A 113 27.03 14.12 -2.63
CA ALA A 113 27.22 15.51 -3.01
C ALA A 113 28.37 16.15 -2.22
N ILE A 114 29.14 17.01 -2.88
CA ILE A 114 30.15 17.82 -2.22
C ILE A 114 29.43 18.87 -1.35
N VAL A 115 29.81 18.94 -0.08
CA VAL A 115 29.30 19.98 0.84
C VAL A 115 29.92 21.32 0.44
N ALA A 116 29.10 22.35 0.32
CA ALA A 116 29.56 23.71 0.09
C ALA A 116 30.42 24.18 1.27
N GLU A 117 31.45 24.98 0.98
CA GLU A 117 32.42 25.44 2.00
C GLU A 117 31.79 26.41 2.99
N ASP A 118 30.83 27.20 2.53
CA ASP A 118 30.16 28.19 3.35
C ASP A 118 29.26 27.56 4.41
N ALA A 119 29.35 28.10 5.62
CA ALA A 119 28.51 27.65 6.72
C ALA A 119 27.02 27.92 6.43
N PRO A 120 26.14 26.96 6.69
CA PRO A 120 24.71 27.17 6.62
C PRO A 120 24.27 28.15 7.70
N ASN A 121 23.47 29.14 7.32
CA ASN A 121 22.68 29.95 8.24
C ASN A 121 21.19 29.85 7.87
N GLU A 122 20.32 30.23 8.80
CA GLU A 122 18.88 30.07 8.65
C GLU A 122 18.32 30.77 7.40
N ALA A 123 18.77 31.99 7.11
CA ALA A 123 18.32 32.76 5.96
C ALA A 123 18.70 32.07 4.64
N ARG A 124 19.95 31.59 4.51
CA ARG A 124 20.43 30.89 3.32
C ARG A 124 19.73 29.55 3.11
N VAL A 125 19.53 28.79 4.19
CA VAL A 125 18.77 27.53 4.13
C VAL A 125 17.34 27.78 3.66
N LYS A 126 16.68 28.81 4.18
CA LYS A 126 15.33 29.21 3.77
C LYS A 126 15.29 29.57 2.28
N GLU A 127 16.19 30.43 1.82
CA GLU A 127 16.28 30.85 0.41
C GLU A 127 16.45 29.65 -0.53
N ILE A 128 17.39 28.75 -0.24
CA ILE A 128 17.66 27.57 -1.08
C ILE A 128 16.40 26.68 -1.15
N ARG A 129 15.72 26.45 -0.02
CA ARG A 129 14.51 25.61 0.01
C ARG A 129 13.35 26.24 -0.74
N GLU A 130 13.19 27.56 -0.67
CA GLU A 130 12.18 28.30 -1.46
C GLU A 130 12.47 28.18 -2.96
N ARG A 131 13.73 28.28 -3.37
CA ARG A 131 14.16 28.06 -4.75
C ARG A 131 13.93 26.63 -5.22
N GLU A 132 14.22 25.62 -4.39
CA GLU A 132 13.88 24.21 -4.69
C GLU A 132 12.37 23.99 -4.84
N ALA A 133 11.55 24.66 -4.02
CA ALA A 133 10.09 24.60 -4.15
C ALA A 133 9.61 25.25 -5.45
N ALA A 134 10.09 26.45 -5.77
CA ALA A 134 9.76 27.15 -7.01
C ALA A 134 10.16 26.32 -8.24
N TYR A 135 11.37 25.73 -8.24
CA TYR A 135 11.84 24.85 -9.29
C TYR A 135 10.91 23.65 -9.50
N ARG A 136 10.50 22.96 -8.43
CA ARG A 136 9.59 21.80 -8.53
C ARG A 136 8.23 22.21 -9.11
N THR A 137 7.69 23.35 -8.68
CA THR A 137 6.43 23.87 -9.22
C THR A 137 6.55 24.16 -10.71
N ALA A 138 7.61 24.85 -11.14
CA ALA A 138 7.85 25.15 -12.54
C ALA A 138 8.08 23.88 -13.39
N LEU A 139 8.84 22.92 -12.86
CA LEU A 139 9.09 21.66 -13.56
C LEU A 139 7.80 20.85 -13.74
N ARG A 140 6.90 20.83 -12.74
CA ARG A 140 5.60 20.15 -12.87
C ARG A 140 4.73 20.80 -13.93
N ALA A 141 4.65 22.14 -13.97
CA ALA A 141 3.94 22.87 -15.02
C ALA A 141 4.50 22.50 -16.41
N TRP A 142 5.83 22.57 -16.55
CA TRP A 142 6.51 22.20 -17.78
C TRP A 142 6.25 20.74 -18.17
N ILE A 143 6.29 19.78 -17.23
CA ILE A 143 6.01 18.37 -17.55
C ILE A 143 4.57 18.18 -18.05
N ALA A 144 3.60 18.89 -17.46
CA ALA A 144 2.18 18.77 -17.79
C ALA A 144 1.82 19.28 -19.19
N GLU A 145 2.63 20.16 -19.79
CA GLU A 145 2.38 20.66 -21.15
C GLU A 145 2.49 19.56 -22.23
N PRO A 146 1.68 19.63 -23.31
CA PRO A 146 1.80 18.72 -24.43
C PRO A 146 3.14 18.85 -25.16
N ALA A 147 3.70 17.73 -25.62
CA ALA A 147 5.02 17.73 -26.28
C ALA A 147 5.10 18.62 -27.54
N LYS A 148 3.98 18.80 -28.26
CA LYS A 148 3.91 19.66 -29.46
C LYS A 148 4.08 21.15 -29.15
N ASP A 149 3.82 21.55 -27.91
CA ASP A 149 3.86 22.95 -27.47
C ASP A 149 5.18 23.28 -26.75
N LYS A 150 5.96 22.26 -26.33
CA LYS A 150 7.23 22.40 -25.61
C LYS A 150 8.39 22.88 -26.47
N GLU A 151 8.43 22.49 -27.75
CA GLU A 151 9.51 22.88 -28.67
C GLU A 151 9.42 24.36 -29.10
N ALA A 152 8.30 25.03 -28.83
CA ALA A 152 8.02 26.39 -29.32
C ALA A 152 7.94 27.48 -28.23
N ALA A 153 7.81 27.17 -26.93
CA ALA A 153 7.39 28.17 -25.94
C ALA A 153 8.39 28.47 -24.81
N GLU A 154 8.93 27.52 -24.04
CA GLU A 154 9.83 27.84 -22.91
C GLU A 154 10.90 26.76 -22.62
N PRO A 155 12.13 27.17 -22.22
CA PRO A 155 13.21 26.24 -21.87
C PRO A 155 12.88 25.47 -20.59
N LYS A 156 13.29 24.19 -20.54
CA LYS A 156 13.13 23.35 -19.35
C LYS A 156 13.71 24.07 -18.11
N PRO A 157 12.96 24.16 -17.00
CA PRO A 157 13.47 24.76 -15.77
C PRO A 157 14.81 24.16 -15.34
N VAL A 158 15.72 25.01 -14.88
CA VAL A 158 17.05 24.60 -14.41
C VAL A 158 17.00 24.41 -12.89
N PRO A 159 17.49 23.28 -12.35
CA PRO A 159 17.54 23.07 -10.91
C PRO A 159 18.49 24.07 -10.23
N PRO A 160 18.25 24.43 -8.96
CA PRO A 160 19.15 25.32 -8.23
C PRO A 160 20.53 24.68 -8.08
N ALA A 161 21.59 25.49 -8.19
CA ALA A 161 22.99 25.02 -8.11
C ALA A 161 23.41 24.49 -6.74
N GLU A 162 22.60 24.75 -5.71
CA GLU A 162 22.77 24.25 -4.35
C GLU A 162 21.44 23.72 -3.82
N VAL A 163 21.51 22.78 -2.90
CA VAL A 163 20.36 22.23 -2.18
C VAL A 163 20.66 22.18 -0.69
N ALA A 164 19.63 22.38 0.14
CA ALA A 164 19.76 22.31 1.59
C ALA A 164 19.17 20.99 2.10
N ARG A 165 19.97 20.22 2.84
CA ARG A 165 19.56 18.90 3.36
C ARG A 165 19.80 18.84 4.87
N PRO A 166 18.86 18.32 5.66
CA PRO A 166 19.02 18.21 7.10
C PRO A 166 19.84 16.98 7.46
N GLU A 167 20.61 17.09 8.54
CA GLU A 167 21.07 15.96 9.35
C GLU A 167 20.19 15.93 10.60
N HIS A 168 19.57 14.80 10.90
CA HIS A 168 18.63 14.69 12.02
C HIS A 168 19.35 14.42 13.34
N ALA A 169 18.80 14.99 14.42
CA ALA A 169 19.24 14.71 15.78
C ALA A 169 18.94 13.27 16.16
N ARG A 170 19.79 12.69 17.00
CA ARG A 170 19.67 11.33 17.49
C ARG A 170 19.78 11.31 19.00
N ASP A 171 19.04 10.42 19.63
CA ASP A 171 19.16 10.15 21.05
C ASP A 171 20.52 9.49 21.34
N ALA A 172 21.20 9.96 22.39
CA ALA A 172 22.54 9.48 22.71
C ALA A 172 22.56 8.02 23.22
N ALA A 173 21.47 7.56 23.86
CA ALA A 173 21.37 6.24 24.44
C ALA A 173 20.79 5.22 23.44
N THR A 174 19.67 5.56 22.80
CA THR A 174 18.96 4.63 21.90
C THR A 174 19.50 4.69 20.46
N ARG A 175 20.19 5.78 20.09
CA ARG A 175 20.66 6.09 18.73
C ARG A 175 19.55 6.38 17.73
N GLU A 176 18.29 6.33 18.15
CA GLU A 176 17.14 6.60 17.29
C GLU A 176 17.07 8.07 16.89
N ILE A 177 16.51 8.35 15.72
CA ILE A 177 16.21 9.72 15.30
C ILE A 177 15.24 10.35 16.31
N THR A 178 15.61 11.50 16.85
CA THR A 178 14.76 12.26 17.76
C THR A 178 13.59 12.84 16.97
N VAL A 179 12.37 12.60 17.44
CA VAL A 179 11.13 13.10 16.83
C VAL A 179 10.50 14.14 17.74
N ASP A 180 10.07 15.27 17.17
CA ASP A 180 9.30 16.27 17.90
C ASP A 180 7.90 15.71 18.24
N PRO A 181 7.53 15.62 19.53
CA PRO A 181 6.26 15.03 19.94
C PRO A 181 5.03 15.83 19.47
N ALA A 182 5.16 17.13 19.22
CA ALA A 182 4.05 17.97 18.77
C ALA A 182 3.77 17.80 17.27
N THR A 183 4.83 17.62 16.47
CA THR A 183 4.73 17.58 15.00
C THR A 183 4.91 16.20 14.39
N GLY A 184 5.44 15.24 15.15
CA GLY A 184 5.81 13.91 14.66
C GLY A 184 6.97 13.92 13.66
N LYS A 185 7.68 15.04 13.50
CA LYS A 185 8.78 15.18 12.53
C LYS A 185 10.15 14.98 13.16
N PRO A 186 11.13 14.44 12.42
CA PRO A 186 12.52 14.41 12.86
C PRO A 186 13.03 15.79 13.25
N VAL A 187 13.64 15.88 14.43
CA VAL A 187 14.34 17.10 14.87
C VAL A 187 15.60 17.25 14.03
N VAL A 188 15.79 18.44 13.45
CA VAL A 188 16.98 18.73 12.65
C VAL A 188 18.12 19.12 13.59
N ALA A 189 19.22 18.37 13.58
CA ALA A 189 20.42 18.73 14.35
C ALA A 189 21.17 19.88 13.69
N ARG A 190 21.34 19.81 12.37
CA ARG A 190 21.92 20.87 11.55
C ARG A 190 21.51 20.72 10.10
N TRP A 191 21.66 21.81 9.35
CA TRP A 191 21.54 21.80 7.90
C TRP A 191 22.93 21.68 7.28
N LEU A 192 22.99 21.08 6.09
CA LEU A 192 24.16 21.14 5.21
C LEU A 192 23.71 21.70 3.86
N ILE A 193 24.56 22.53 3.27
CA ILE A 193 24.39 23.03 1.91
C ILE A 193 25.25 22.17 1.00
N LEU A 194 24.62 21.59 0.00
CA LEU A 194 25.25 20.65 -0.91
C LEU A 194 25.24 21.24 -2.32
N HIS A 195 26.32 21.05 -3.05
CA HIS A 195 26.33 21.38 -4.47
C HIS A 195 25.36 20.49 -5.25
N ASN A 196 24.66 21.10 -6.20
CA ASN A 196 23.69 20.45 -7.09
C ASN A 196 24.03 20.73 -8.56
N THR A 197 25.31 20.64 -8.87
CA THR A 197 25.83 20.81 -10.23
C THR A 197 26.53 19.53 -10.69
N PRO A 198 26.56 19.28 -12.02
CA PRO A 198 27.34 18.19 -12.59
C PRO A 198 28.79 18.22 -12.10
N GLY A 199 29.37 17.05 -11.82
CA GLY A 199 30.72 16.92 -11.29
C GLY A 199 30.85 17.06 -9.76
N LYS A 200 29.86 17.66 -9.10
CA LYS A 200 29.81 17.80 -7.62
C LYS A 200 28.68 17.01 -6.95
N ARG A 201 27.81 16.37 -7.73
CA ARG A 201 26.69 15.56 -7.23
C ARG A 201 26.46 14.32 -8.10
N ILE A 202 26.12 13.21 -7.45
CA ILE A 202 25.64 11.95 -8.04
C ILE A 202 24.26 11.68 -7.42
N ALA A 203 23.20 11.81 -8.20
CA ALA A 203 21.82 11.62 -7.73
C ALA A 203 20.89 11.13 -8.88
N PRO A 204 20.24 9.96 -8.76
CA PRO A 204 20.50 8.92 -7.77
C PRO A 204 21.85 8.23 -8.04
N ALA A 205 22.48 7.72 -6.98
CA ALA A 205 23.63 6.84 -7.09
C ALA A 205 23.21 5.45 -7.56
N ARG A 206 24.02 4.86 -8.44
CA ARG A 206 23.75 3.57 -9.06
C ARG A 206 24.27 2.43 -8.19
N VAL A 207 23.45 2.00 -7.23
CA VAL A 207 23.77 0.93 -6.28
C VAL A 207 23.53 -0.44 -6.92
N ALA A 208 24.55 -1.30 -6.90
CA ALA A 208 24.45 -2.70 -7.31
C ALA A 208 24.00 -3.60 -6.15
N GLU A 209 24.58 -3.41 -4.97
CA GLU A 209 24.24 -4.17 -3.77
C GLU A 209 24.39 -3.29 -2.52
N ALA A 210 23.59 -3.55 -1.49
CA ALA A 210 23.78 -3.04 -0.15
C ALA A 210 23.42 -4.09 0.90
N LYS A 211 24.25 -4.19 1.94
CA LYS A 211 24.08 -5.13 3.06
C LYS A 211 24.41 -4.45 4.38
N ARG A 212 23.72 -4.88 5.44
CA ARG A 212 24.11 -4.51 6.80
C ARG A 212 25.52 -5.00 7.06
N SER A 213 26.34 -4.15 7.65
CA SER A 213 27.70 -4.43 8.07
C SER A 213 27.93 -3.88 9.48
N ILE A 214 29.16 -3.99 9.96
CA ILE A 214 29.65 -3.36 11.19
C ILE A 214 30.83 -2.48 10.79
N ASP A 215 30.91 -1.29 11.36
CA ASP A 215 32.10 -0.45 11.21
C ASP A 215 33.28 -1.10 11.96
N PRO A 216 34.37 -1.49 11.27
CA PRO A 216 35.50 -2.16 11.90
C PRO A 216 36.20 -1.28 12.95
N ASN A 217 36.06 0.04 12.89
CA ASN A 217 36.74 0.96 13.80
C ASN A 217 35.96 1.19 15.09
N THR A 218 34.63 1.23 15.00
CA THR A 218 33.75 1.62 16.12
C THR A 218 32.90 0.47 16.64
N LEU A 219 32.87 -0.66 15.91
CA LEU A 219 32.02 -1.82 16.17
C LEU A 219 30.53 -1.49 16.23
N THR A 220 30.09 -0.41 15.58
CA THR A 220 28.68 -0.01 15.48
C THR A 220 28.04 -0.50 14.17
N PRO A 221 26.70 -0.57 14.10
CA PRO A 221 26.01 -0.92 12.87
C PRO A 221 26.34 0.04 11.72
N ALA A 222 26.57 -0.50 10.53
CA ALA A 222 26.88 0.25 9.32
C ALA A 222 26.18 -0.38 8.11
N VAL A 223 26.24 0.30 6.96
CA VAL A 223 25.74 -0.25 5.69
C VAL A 223 26.88 -0.28 4.67
N TYR A 224 27.25 -1.49 4.26
CA TYR A 224 28.17 -1.68 3.14
C TYR A 224 27.37 -1.65 1.84
N PHE A 225 27.88 -0.97 0.83
CA PHE A 225 27.29 -0.95 -0.51
C PHE A 225 28.36 -1.11 -1.59
N THR A 226 27.92 -1.55 -2.76
CA THR A 226 28.68 -1.53 -4.01
C THR A 226 27.89 -0.79 -5.06
N LEU A 227 28.58 0.00 -5.88
CA LEU A 227 28.03 0.67 -7.05
C LEU A 227 28.17 -0.23 -8.27
N ASP A 228 27.32 -0.03 -9.28
CA ASP A 228 27.54 -0.64 -10.58
C ASP A 228 28.75 -0.01 -11.29
N ALA A 229 29.20 -0.60 -12.40
CA ALA A 229 30.40 -0.15 -13.11
C ALA A 229 30.33 1.34 -13.52
N GLN A 230 29.14 1.85 -13.84
CA GLN A 230 28.96 3.26 -14.18
C GLN A 230 29.03 4.13 -12.93
N GLY A 231 28.35 3.74 -11.84
CA GLY A 231 28.37 4.44 -10.56
C GLY A 231 29.76 4.49 -9.93
N ALA A 232 30.53 3.41 -10.03
CA ALA A 232 31.93 3.37 -9.62
C ALA A 232 32.77 4.39 -10.40
N GLY A 233 32.57 4.48 -11.72
CA GLY A 233 33.22 5.47 -12.57
C GLY A 233 32.84 6.92 -12.22
N ASP A 234 31.56 7.17 -11.92
CA ASP A 234 31.07 8.49 -11.47
C ASP A 234 31.67 8.88 -10.12
N MET A 235 31.69 7.94 -9.16
CA MET A 235 32.30 8.13 -7.84
C MET A 235 33.80 8.40 -7.93
N ALA A 236 34.52 7.65 -8.79
CA ALA A 236 35.95 7.83 -9.00
C ALA A 236 36.26 9.23 -9.51
N ARG A 237 35.53 9.71 -10.52
CA ARG A 237 35.69 11.08 -11.07
C ARG A 237 35.39 12.14 -10.03
N LEU A 238 34.28 11.98 -9.28
CA LEU A 238 33.87 12.94 -8.26
C LEU A 238 34.92 13.05 -7.15
N THR A 239 35.39 11.91 -6.63
CA THR A 239 36.35 11.90 -5.52
C THR A 239 37.76 12.34 -5.93
N GLU A 240 38.20 12.01 -7.14
CA GLU A 240 39.48 12.46 -7.71
C GLU A 240 39.56 13.99 -7.81
N ALA A 241 38.47 14.63 -8.26
CA ALA A 241 38.42 16.08 -8.42
C ALA A 241 38.25 16.86 -7.09
N HIS A 242 37.90 16.19 -5.99
CA HIS A 242 37.48 16.84 -4.74
C HIS A 242 38.17 16.27 -3.49
N ILE A 243 39.42 15.81 -3.61
CA ILE A 243 40.21 15.37 -2.46
C ILE A 243 40.30 16.50 -1.41
N GLY A 244 40.06 16.15 -0.14
CA GLY A 244 40.03 17.08 0.99
C GLY A 244 38.66 17.69 1.29
N ALA A 245 37.75 17.73 0.31
CA ALA A 245 36.38 18.21 0.50
C ALA A 245 35.53 17.23 1.31
N MET A 246 34.41 17.70 1.87
CA MET A 246 33.43 16.84 2.53
C MET A 246 32.45 16.27 1.50
N LEU A 247 32.25 14.95 1.55
CA LEU A 247 31.30 14.21 0.73
C LEU A 247 30.08 13.85 1.57
N ALA A 248 28.96 14.56 1.37
CA ALA A 248 27.70 14.18 1.97
C ALA A 248 27.17 12.91 1.34
N ILE A 249 26.82 11.94 2.19
CA ILE A 249 26.05 10.75 1.86
C ILE A 249 24.60 11.06 2.26
N VAL A 250 23.73 11.21 1.27
CA VAL A 250 22.34 11.60 1.45
C VAL A 250 21.46 10.41 1.13
N VAL A 251 20.49 10.11 2.00
CA VAL A 251 19.47 9.12 1.73
C VAL A 251 18.11 9.75 1.94
N ASP A 252 17.23 9.61 0.95
CA ASP A 252 15.85 10.09 0.99
C ASP A 252 15.75 11.58 1.39
N GLY A 253 16.72 12.38 0.94
CA GLY A 253 16.77 13.81 1.21
C GLY A 253 17.31 14.21 2.58
N ALA A 254 17.85 13.29 3.38
CA ALA A 254 18.54 13.59 4.64
C ALA A 254 20.01 13.19 4.58
N VAL A 255 20.89 14.03 5.12
CA VAL A 255 22.31 13.71 5.25
C VAL A 255 22.47 12.69 6.37
N LEU A 256 23.10 11.55 6.05
CA LEU A 256 23.45 10.54 7.06
C LEU A 256 24.83 10.84 7.66
N THR A 257 25.80 11.13 6.81
CA THR A 257 27.16 11.54 7.20
C THR A 257 27.82 12.39 6.12
N ALA A 258 28.82 13.18 6.49
CA ALA A 258 29.62 13.97 5.55
C ALA A 258 31.14 13.83 5.81
N PRO A 259 31.76 12.65 5.57
CA PRO A 259 33.19 12.45 5.76
C PRO A 259 34.04 13.25 4.76
N ARG A 260 35.30 13.51 5.12
CA ARG A 260 36.29 14.10 4.19
C ARG A 260 36.81 13.05 3.21
N ILE A 261 36.90 13.42 1.93
CA ILE A 261 37.51 12.61 0.88
C ILE A 261 39.02 12.59 1.12
N ARG A 262 39.60 11.41 1.36
CA ARG A 262 41.05 11.25 1.60
C ARG A 262 41.82 10.73 0.39
N ALA A 263 41.14 10.03 -0.50
CA ALA A 263 41.69 9.43 -1.71
C ALA A 263 40.57 9.22 -2.74
N ARG A 264 40.96 8.97 -3.99
CA ARG A 264 40.07 8.55 -5.07
C ARG A 264 39.44 7.19 -4.74
N LEU A 265 38.11 7.09 -4.86
CA LEU A 265 37.35 5.87 -4.62
C LEU A 265 37.00 5.21 -5.96
N ALA A 266 37.89 4.34 -6.44
CA ALA A 266 37.79 3.73 -7.77
C ALA A 266 36.97 2.44 -7.82
N GLU A 267 36.99 1.68 -6.73
CA GLU A 267 36.41 0.33 -6.66
C GLU A 267 34.87 0.34 -6.56
N GLY A 268 34.28 1.51 -6.27
CA GLY A 268 32.83 1.68 -6.20
C GLY A 268 32.17 1.03 -4.98
N ASP A 269 32.94 0.50 -4.03
CA ASP A 269 32.44 0.05 -2.75
C ASP A 269 32.58 1.12 -1.67
N GLY A 270 31.77 1.02 -0.63
CA GLY A 270 31.79 1.98 0.46
C GLY A 270 31.07 1.50 1.70
N LEU A 271 31.41 2.13 2.82
CA LEU A 271 30.78 1.91 4.10
C LEU A 271 30.09 3.20 4.56
N ILE A 272 28.76 3.15 4.67
CA ILE A 272 27.97 4.18 5.33
C ILE A 272 28.05 3.91 6.82
N THR A 273 28.94 4.64 7.49
CA THR A 273 29.07 4.65 8.95
C THR A 273 28.08 5.64 9.57
N GLY A 274 27.77 5.48 10.85
CA GLY A 274 26.89 6.40 11.57
C GLY A 274 26.47 5.81 12.90
N ASN A 275 25.74 6.58 13.69
CA ASN A 275 25.15 6.10 14.94
C ASN A 275 23.80 5.41 14.65
N PHE A 276 23.83 4.36 13.83
CA PHE A 276 22.62 3.62 13.44
C PHE A 276 22.23 2.57 14.49
N THR A 277 20.94 2.28 14.58
CA THR A 277 20.47 1.02 15.18
C THR A 277 20.64 -0.14 14.20
N VAL A 278 20.63 -1.38 14.70
CA VAL A 278 20.67 -2.59 13.83
C VAL A 278 19.46 -2.63 12.90
N ALA A 279 18.30 -2.22 13.40
CA ALA A 279 17.05 -2.14 12.65
C ALA A 279 17.16 -1.13 11.50
N GLU A 280 17.65 0.08 11.78
CA GLU A 280 17.88 1.13 10.78
C GLU A 280 18.89 0.70 9.72
N ALA A 281 20.04 0.15 10.11
CA ALA A 281 21.05 -0.31 9.15
C ALA A 281 20.52 -1.42 8.24
N SER A 282 19.71 -2.34 8.79
CA SER A 282 19.05 -3.38 8.00
C SER A 282 18.01 -2.79 7.03
N GLY A 283 17.20 -1.85 7.51
CA GLY A 283 16.17 -1.18 6.71
C GLY A 283 16.77 -0.38 5.57
N LEU A 284 17.82 0.39 5.86
CA LEU A 284 18.58 1.15 4.87
C LEU A 284 19.22 0.23 3.82
N ALA A 285 19.91 -0.83 4.25
CA ALA A 285 20.53 -1.78 3.33
C ALA A 285 19.48 -2.40 2.39
N ALA A 286 18.34 -2.84 2.92
CA ALA A 286 17.25 -3.40 2.13
C ALA A 286 16.63 -2.35 1.19
N ALA A 287 16.45 -1.10 1.62
CA ALA A 287 15.93 -0.02 0.79
C ALA A 287 16.86 0.29 -0.40
N LEU A 288 18.16 0.36 -0.16
CA LEU A 288 19.18 0.59 -1.20
C LEU A 288 19.30 -0.60 -2.17
N SER A 289 19.30 -1.82 -1.65
CA SER A 289 19.34 -3.06 -2.44
C SER A 289 18.04 -3.33 -3.22
N GLY A 290 16.90 -2.89 -2.68
CA GLY A 290 15.58 -3.13 -3.26
C GLY A 290 15.25 -2.22 -4.43
N GLY A 291 16.08 -1.20 -4.68
CA GLY A 291 15.81 -0.14 -5.64
C GLY A 291 14.98 0.99 -5.04
N SER A 292 14.91 2.11 -5.77
CA SER A 292 14.15 3.29 -5.36
C SER A 292 12.67 3.16 -5.68
N LEU A 293 11.79 3.62 -4.78
CA LEU A 293 10.36 3.71 -5.09
C LEU A 293 10.14 4.71 -6.22
N THR A 294 9.33 4.31 -7.21
CA THR A 294 8.98 5.18 -8.35
C THR A 294 7.95 6.24 -8.00
N ALA A 295 7.22 6.04 -6.90
CA ALA A 295 6.31 7.02 -6.31
C ALA A 295 6.28 6.83 -4.78
N PRO A 296 6.09 7.90 -3.99
CA PRO A 296 6.06 7.79 -2.53
C PRO A 296 4.80 7.06 -2.06
N LEU A 297 4.88 6.45 -0.89
CA LEU A 297 3.73 5.89 -0.19
C LEU A 297 3.15 6.89 0.81
N VAL A 298 1.84 7.04 0.79
CA VAL A 298 1.07 7.80 1.78
C VAL A 298 0.46 6.80 2.74
N PHE A 299 0.78 6.92 4.03
CA PHE A 299 0.12 6.12 5.06
C PHE A 299 -1.36 6.49 5.14
N VAL A 300 -2.22 5.47 5.12
CA VAL A 300 -3.68 5.63 5.17
C VAL A 300 -4.20 5.24 6.55
N ALA A 301 -3.88 4.03 7.02
CA ALA A 301 -4.40 3.52 8.29
C ALA A 301 -3.56 2.37 8.82
N ARG A 302 -3.67 2.13 10.13
CA ARG A 302 -3.18 0.94 10.83
C ARG A 302 -4.35 0.30 11.57
N GLU A 303 -4.51 -1.00 11.40
CA GLU A 303 -5.49 -1.82 12.12
C GLU A 303 -4.78 -2.83 13.01
N GLY A 304 -5.23 -2.96 14.26
CA GLY A 304 -4.66 -3.88 15.25
C GLY A 304 -3.65 -3.24 16.21
N PRO A 305 -2.97 -4.06 17.04
CA PRO A 305 -2.84 -5.52 16.91
C PRO A 305 -4.15 -6.29 17.14
N LEU A 306 -4.44 -7.24 16.25
CA LEU A 306 -5.60 -8.15 16.31
C LEU A 306 -5.13 -9.56 16.64
N PRO A 307 -5.83 -10.34 17.48
CA PRO A 307 -5.45 -11.72 17.75
C PRO A 307 -5.60 -12.58 16.48
N VAL A 308 -4.64 -13.48 16.26
CA VAL A 308 -4.73 -14.55 15.25
C VAL A 308 -5.95 -15.43 15.54
N LEU A 309 -6.69 -15.85 14.51
CA LEU A 309 -7.85 -16.72 14.69
C LEU A 309 -7.42 -18.14 15.10
N PRO A 310 -8.17 -18.81 16.00
CA PRO A 310 -7.89 -20.21 16.38
C PRO A 310 -7.86 -21.17 15.18
N ALA A 311 -8.76 -20.98 14.21
CA ALA A 311 -8.85 -21.74 12.98
C ALA A 311 -9.37 -20.85 11.83
N PRO A 312 -9.09 -21.20 10.55
CA PRO A 312 -9.65 -20.48 9.41
C PRO A 312 -11.18 -20.53 9.39
N VAL A 313 -11.81 -19.54 8.76
CA VAL A 313 -13.26 -19.43 8.63
C VAL A 313 -13.63 -19.36 7.15
N THR A 314 -14.62 -20.14 6.73
CA THR A 314 -15.20 -20.04 5.38
C THR A 314 -16.30 -18.99 5.39
N VAL A 315 -16.28 -18.06 4.44
CA VAL A 315 -17.30 -17.03 4.29
C VAL A 315 -18.00 -17.20 2.95
N LEU A 316 -19.30 -17.48 2.98
CA LEU A 316 -20.14 -17.54 1.78
C LEU A 316 -20.81 -16.17 1.60
N VAL A 317 -20.44 -15.45 0.55
CA VAL A 317 -20.97 -14.11 0.28
C VAL A 317 -22.00 -14.19 -0.82
N PHE A 318 -23.25 -13.86 -0.49
CA PHE A 318 -24.37 -13.82 -1.40
C PHE A 318 -24.76 -12.37 -1.69
N ARG A 319 -25.00 -12.08 -2.97
CA ARG A 319 -25.88 -10.96 -3.32
C ARG A 319 -27.32 -11.37 -3.01
N HIS A 320 -28.16 -10.43 -2.59
CA HIS A 320 -29.60 -10.70 -2.48
C HIS A 320 -30.19 -11.23 -3.82
N GLY A 321 -31.28 -12.01 -3.73
CA GLY A 321 -32.04 -12.43 -4.92
C GLY A 321 -32.68 -11.26 -5.65
N GLU A 322 -33.18 -11.49 -6.86
CA GLU A 322 -33.83 -10.44 -7.65
C GLU A 322 -34.96 -9.76 -6.86
N ALA A 323 -34.87 -8.44 -6.73
CA ALA A 323 -35.90 -7.61 -6.13
C ALA A 323 -36.65 -6.81 -7.21
N TYR A 324 -37.87 -6.36 -6.91
CA TYR A 324 -38.62 -5.51 -7.86
C TYR A 324 -37.85 -4.24 -8.24
N GLY A 325 -37.06 -3.68 -7.32
CA GLY A 325 -36.17 -2.56 -7.61
C GLY A 325 -35.02 -2.86 -8.58
N ASN A 326 -34.77 -4.13 -8.94
CA ASN A 326 -33.78 -4.52 -9.96
C ASN A 326 -34.37 -4.65 -11.36
N LEU A 327 -35.70 -4.69 -11.49
CA LEU A 327 -36.35 -4.83 -12.77
C LEU A 327 -36.15 -3.57 -13.61
N ARG A 328 -35.99 -3.73 -14.93
CA ARG A 328 -35.81 -2.59 -15.86
C ARG A 328 -36.98 -1.61 -15.81
N ASP A 329 -38.17 -2.10 -15.47
CA ASP A 329 -39.40 -1.36 -15.31
C ASP A 329 -39.83 -1.21 -13.85
N ALA A 330 -38.85 -1.15 -12.93
CA ALA A 330 -39.07 -0.92 -11.50
C ALA A 330 -40.03 0.25 -11.20
N SER A 331 -40.07 1.29 -12.05
CA SER A 331 -40.96 2.43 -11.95
C SER A 331 -42.46 2.09 -11.97
N LYS A 332 -42.85 0.87 -12.37
CA LYS A 332 -44.24 0.40 -12.35
C LYS A 332 -44.70 -0.09 -10.97
N TYR A 333 -43.78 -0.34 -10.06
CA TYR A 333 -44.07 -0.92 -8.74
C TYR A 333 -44.07 0.17 -7.66
N ARG A 334 -44.82 -0.09 -6.58
CA ARG A 334 -44.91 0.84 -5.45
C ARG A 334 -43.58 0.89 -4.69
N PRO A 335 -43.21 2.02 -4.07
CA PRO A 335 -41.95 2.15 -3.34
C PRO A 335 -41.71 1.04 -2.31
N GLU A 336 -42.76 0.60 -1.61
CA GLU A 336 -42.68 -0.45 -0.59
C GLU A 336 -42.39 -1.84 -1.18
N GLN A 337 -42.69 -2.04 -2.47
CA GLN A 337 -42.42 -3.29 -3.19
C GLN A 337 -40.99 -3.34 -3.74
N LEU A 338 -40.34 -2.19 -3.96
CA LEU A 338 -39.02 -2.15 -4.60
C LEU A 338 -37.94 -2.87 -3.78
N ASP A 339 -38.11 -2.92 -2.46
CA ASP A 339 -37.20 -3.60 -1.54
C ASP A 339 -37.67 -5.01 -1.14
N THR A 340 -38.51 -5.65 -1.96
CA THR A 340 -38.90 -7.05 -1.78
C THR A 340 -38.47 -7.91 -2.96
N LEU A 341 -38.23 -9.20 -2.71
CA LEU A 341 -37.90 -10.18 -3.72
C LEU A 341 -39.07 -10.40 -4.69
N THR A 342 -38.74 -10.60 -5.96
CA THR A 342 -39.66 -11.16 -6.96
C THR A 342 -39.82 -12.67 -6.73
N GLU A 343 -40.81 -13.29 -7.38
CA GLU A 343 -40.94 -14.77 -7.38
C GLU A 343 -39.67 -15.45 -7.91
N ASN A 344 -39.05 -14.86 -8.94
CA ASN A 344 -37.76 -15.29 -9.47
C ASN A 344 -36.64 -15.14 -8.42
N GLY A 345 -36.60 -14.02 -7.69
CA GLY A 345 -35.65 -13.81 -6.59
C GLY A 345 -35.79 -14.84 -5.47
N VAL A 346 -37.02 -15.24 -5.13
CA VAL A 346 -37.28 -16.32 -4.16
C VAL A 346 -36.76 -17.66 -4.69
N ALA A 347 -37.02 -17.99 -5.96
CA ALA A 347 -36.53 -19.23 -6.58
C ALA A 347 -34.99 -19.26 -6.64
N GLN A 348 -34.37 -18.14 -7.00
CA GLN A 348 -32.92 -17.96 -7.01
C GLN A 348 -32.30 -18.22 -5.63
N ALA A 349 -32.82 -17.58 -4.57
CA ALA A 349 -32.31 -17.74 -3.21
C ALA A 349 -32.42 -19.20 -2.72
N LYS A 350 -33.56 -19.87 -3.00
CA LYS A 350 -33.74 -21.28 -2.65
C LYS A 350 -32.78 -22.21 -3.39
N ALA A 351 -32.57 -21.98 -4.68
CA ALA A 351 -31.64 -22.77 -5.49
C ALA A 351 -30.18 -22.57 -5.03
N ALA A 352 -29.82 -21.34 -4.68
CA ALA A 352 -28.48 -21.03 -4.18
C ALA A 352 -28.22 -21.69 -2.81
N ALA A 353 -29.20 -21.70 -1.90
CA ALA A 353 -29.09 -22.37 -0.61
C ALA A 353 -28.80 -23.88 -0.74
N ALA A 354 -29.46 -24.55 -1.69
CA ALA A 354 -29.35 -25.99 -1.89
C ALA A 354 -27.92 -26.44 -2.23
N GLN A 355 -27.12 -25.56 -2.87
CA GLN A 355 -25.72 -25.85 -3.22
C GLN A 355 -24.81 -25.99 -1.98
N PHE A 356 -25.23 -25.43 -0.84
CA PHE A 356 -24.43 -25.41 0.38
C PHE A 356 -25.07 -26.20 1.54
N ALA A 357 -26.06 -27.03 1.23
CA ALA A 357 -26.70 -27.91 2.21
C ALA A 357 -25.66 -28.81 2.91
N GLY A 358 -25.80 -28.98 4.22
CA GLY A 358 -24.90 -29.78 5.04
C GLY A 358 -23.59 -29.10 5.45
N ARG A 359 -23.38 -27.82 5.10
CA ARG A 359 -22.30 -27.00 5.69
C ARG A 359 -22.61 -26.68 7.16
N ASP A 360 -21.57 -26.63 7.98
CA ASP A 360 -21.64 -26.24 9.38
C ASP A 360 -21.66 -24.70 9.49
N VAL A 361 -22.85 -24.13 9.24
CA VAL A 361 -23.08 -22.69 9.23
C VAL A 361 -23.32 -22.18 10.66
N ALA A 362 -22.41 -21.34 11.14
CA ALA A 362 -22.49 -20.77 12.47
C ALA A 362 -23.49 -19.60 12.55
N VAL A 363 -23.50 -18.71 11.56
CA VAL A 363 -24.36 -17.52 11.55
C VAL A 363 -24.58 -17.00 10.13
N ILE A 364 -25.73 -16.37 9.89
CA ILE A 364 -26.01 -15.62 8.66
C ILE A 364 -26.11 -14.13 9.00
N LEU A 365 -25.13 -13.35 8.54
CA LEU A 365 -25.14 -11.90 8.62
C LEU A 365 -25.86 -11.32 7.40
N HIS A 366 -26.73 -10.32 7.58
CA HIS A 366 -27.41 -9.70 6.45
C HIS A 366 -27.58 -8.19 6.57
N SER A 367 -27.68 -7.52 5.42
CA SER A 367 -28.07 -6.12 5.33
C SER A 367 -29.49 -5.89 5.86
N PRO A 368 -29.81 -4.69 6.41
CA PRO A 368 -31.17 -4.36 6.87
C PRO A 368 -32.21 -4.24 5.74
N ALA A 369 -31.77 -4.16 4.48
CA ALA A 369 -32.67 -4.08 3.32
C ALA A 369 -33.60 -5.31 3.25
N GLY A 370 -34.88 -5.08 2.97
CA GLY A 370 -35.93 -6.10 2.94
C GLY A 370 -35.57 -7.28 2.04
N ARG A 371 -35.07 -7.00 0.83
CA ARG A 371 -34.64 -8.03 -0.14
C ARG A 371 -33.48 -8.90 0.37
N ALA A 372 -32.54 -8.32 1.12
CA ALA A 372 -31.42 -9.04 1.71
C ALA A 372 -31.90 -9.90 2.89
N LYS A 373 -32.76 -9.35 3.75
CA LYS A 373 -33.40 -10.08 4.85
C LYS A 373 -34.23 -11.27 4.36
N GLN A 374 -35.05 -11.09 3.32
CA GLN A 374 -35.82 -12.17 2.70
C GLN A 374 -34.91 -13.24 2.10
N THR A 375 -33.83 -12.85 1.44
CA THR A 375 -32.83 -13.79 0.93
C THR A 375 -32.20 -14.59 2.08
N ALA A 376 -31.76 -13.93 3.15
CA ALA A 376 -31.16 -14.56 4.32
C ALA A 376 -32.11 -15.58 4.99
N ALA A 377 -33.39 -15.24 5.15
CA ALA A 377 -34.39 -16.16 5.71
C ALA A 377 -34.59 -17.42 4.83
N LEU A 378 -34.55 -17.27 3.51
CA LEU A 378 -34.65 -18.40 2.58
C LEU A 378 -33.40 -19.29 2.61
N LEU A 379 -32.22 -18.70 2.80
CA LEU A 379 -30.97 -19.46 3.00
C LEU A 379 -31.03 -20.23 4.33
N ASP A 380 -31.42 -19.58 5.43
CA ASP A 380 -31.47 -20.19 6.77
C ASP A 380 -32.45 -21.37 6.85
N ALA A 381 -33.56 -21.29 6.13
CA ALA A 381 -34.53 -22.38 6.05
C ALA A 381 -33.95 -23.71 5.52
N GLN A 382 -32.80 -23.68 4.83
CA GLN A 382 -32.10 -24.88 4.34
C GLN A 382 -30.74 -25.11 5.01
N LEU A 383 -30.04 -24.03 5.38
CA LEU A 383 -28.69 -24.11 5.96
C LEU A 383 -28.72 -24.28 7.47
N HIS A 384 -29.81 -23.89 8.13
CA HIS A 384 -30.04 -24.02 9.57
C HIS A 384 -28.88 -23.44 10.40
N ALA A 385 -28.64 -22.13 10.28
CA ALA A 385 -27.52 -21.47 10.94
C ALA A 385 -27.68 -21.56 12.47
N ALA A 386 -26.68 -22.11 13.16
CA ALA A 386 -26.78 -22.41 14.60
C ALA A 386 -27.02 -21.16 15.46
N GLY A 387 -26.40 -20.04 15.10
CA GLY A 387 -26.56 -18.73 15.72
C GLY A 387 -27.66 -17.86 15.10
N GLY A 388 -28.40 -18.38 14.11
CA GLY A 388 -29.50 -17.70 13.44
C GLY A 388 -29.08 -16.54 12.52
N LEU A 389 -30.05 -15.64 12.30
CA LEU A 389 -29.92 -14.45 11.45
C LEU A 389 -29.51 -13.22 12.27
N VAL A 390 -28.48 -12.51 11.82
CA VAL A 390 -28.01 -11.27 12.43
C VAL A 390 -28.08 -10.13 11.43
N GLU A 391 -28.96 -9.17 11.70
CA GLU A 391 -29.08 -7.94 10.92
C GLU A 391 -27.95 -6.96 11.30
N THR A 392 -27.29 -6.36 10.30
CA THR A 392 -26.24 -5.38 10.55
C THR A 392 -26.15 -4.34 9.46
N SER A 393 -26.15 -3.06 9.85
CA SER A 393 -25.96 -1.94 8.93
C SER A 393 -24.58 -1.98 8.27
N ALA A 394 -23.60 -2.71 8.82
CA ALA A 394 -22.28 -2.90 8.23
C ALA A 394 -22.31 -3.57 6.85
N LEU A 395 -23.40 -4.26 6.48
CA LEU A 395 -23.58 -4.89 5.18
C LEU A 395 -24.53 -4.12 4.24
N ALA A 396 -24.94 -2.91 4.60
CA ALA A 396 -25.71 -2.02 3.71
C ALA A 396 -24.85 -1.50 2.55
N SER A 397 -25.49 -1.25 1.40
CA SER A 397 -24.90 -0.57 0.24
C SER A 397 -24.27 0.78 0.63
N MET A 398 -23.37 1.24 -0.23
CA MET A 398 -22.64 2.48 -0.01
C MET A 398 -23.58 3.67 0.25
N ARG A 399 -23.19 4.53 1.21
CA ARG A 399 -23.82 5.84 1.39
C ARG A 399 -23.40 6.79 0.28
N ASP A 400 -24.36 7.22 -0.53
CA ASP A 400 -24.14 8.09 -1.69
C ASP A 400 -23.44 9.41 -1.32
N GLY A 401 -23.96 10.17 -0.36
CA GLY A 401 -23.43 11.50 -0.04
C GLY A 401 -23.64 12.52 -1.15
N LYS A 402 -22.85 13.59 -1.16
CA LYS A 402 -22.95 14.70 -2.11
C LYS A 402 -21.64 14.96 -2.85
N THR A 403 -21.76 15.37 -4.11
CA THR A 403 -20.64 15.91 -4.90
C THR A 403 -20.26 17.32 -4.40
N PRO A 404 -19.09 17.86 -4.77
CA PRO A 404 -18.71 19.24 -4.44
C PRO A 404 -19.72 20.29 -4.91
N GLU A 405 -20.46 20.00 -5.98
CA GLU A 405 -21.54 20.84 -6.51
C GLU A 405 -22.88 20.60 -5.81
N GLY A 406 -22.92 19.82 -4.74
CA GLY A 406 -24.09 19.52 -3.92
C GLY A 406 -25.07 18.50 -4.51
N LYS A 407 -24.71 17.80 -5.60
CA LYS A 407 -25.56 16.79 -6.26
C LYS A 407 -25.45 15.42 -5.57
N ASN A 408 -26.42 14.53 -5.75
CA ASN A 408 -26.33 13.16 -5.22
C ASN A 408 -25.15 12.42 -5.86
N ALA A 409 -24.20 11.94 -5.06
CA ALA A 409 -23.05 11.15 -5.51
C ALA A 409 -23.41 9.65 -5.62
N GLY A 410 -24.46 9.40 -6.41
CA GLY A 410 -25.01 8.07 -6.62
C GLY A 410 -24.19 7.17 -7.54
N PHE A 411 -24.71 5.99 -7.83
CA PHE A 411 -23.99 4.93 -8.53
C PHE A 411 -23.37 5.34 -9.87
N GLN A 412 -24.06 6.15 -10.69
CA GLN A 412 -23.52 6.63 -11.97
C GLN A 412 -22.33 7.57 -11.82
N TRP A 413 -22.34 8.42 -10.80
CA TRP A 413 -21.20 9.28 -10.47
C TRP A 413 -19.99 8.43 -10.09
N ARG A 414 -20.21 7.38 -9.30
CA ARG A 414 -19.15 6.44 -8.88
C ARG A 414 -18.55 5.69 -10.06
N LEU A 415 -19.38 5.15 -10.96
CA LEU A 415 -18.90 4.50 -12.17
C LEU A 415 -17.95 5.39 -12.99
N ALA A 416 -18.25 6.70 -13.10
CA ALA A 416 -17.42 7.64 -13.83
C ALA A 416 -16.06 7.93 -13.13
N HIS A 417 -15.99 7.86 -11.80
CA HIS A 417 -14.74 7.97 -11.04
C HIS A 417 -13.93 6.66 -11.10
N TRP A 418 -14.60 5.53 -10.91
CA TRP A 418 -14.00 4.20 -11.00
C TRP A 418 -13.38 3.94 -12.37
N ALA A 419 -14.05 4.37 -13.46
CA ALA A 419 -13.50 4.30 -14.82
C ALA A 419 -12.20 5.11 -15.01
N ARG A 420 -11.93 6.11 -14.15
CA ARG A 420 -10.69 6.89 -14.11
C ARG A 420 -9.66 6.34 -13.11
N GLY A 421 -9.95 5.21 -12.49
CA GLY A 421 -9.10 4.59 -11.46
C GLY A 421 -9.23 5.25 -10.08
N GLU A 422 -10.24 6.10 -9.86
CA GLU A 422 -10.44 6.85 -8.63
C GLU A 422 -11.53 6.19 -7.76
N ASP A 423 -11.36 6.15 -6.43
CA ASP A 423 -12.43 5.75 -5.48
C ASP A 423 -12.63 6.84 -4.43
N PRO A 424 -13.23 7.99 -4.82
CA PRO A 424 -13.36 9.15 -3.94
C PRO A 424 -14.42 8.95 -2.84
N THR A 425 -14.19 9.57 -1.69
CA THR A 425 -15.19 9.69 -0.61
C THR A 425 -15.99 10.99 -0.82
N PRO A 426 -17.28 10.93 -1.19
CA PRO A 426 -18.13 12.12 -1.32
C PRO A 426 -18.52 12.70 0.04
N GLU A 427 -18.93 13.96 0.06
CA GLU A 427 -19.31 14.67 1.29
C GLU A 427 -20.52 13.99 1.95
N GLY A 428 -20.39 13.57 3.21
CA GLY A 428 -21.44 12.86 3.94
C GLY A 428 -21.75 11.45 3.41
N GLY A 429 -20.99 10.95 2.45
CA GLY A 429 -21.07 9.59 1.95
C GLY A 429 -19.85 8.76 2.33
N GLU A 430 -19.61 7.69 1.59
CA GLU A 430 -18.43 6.84 1.76
C GLU A 430 -17.86 6.40 0.39
N SER A 431 -16.55 6.12 0.30
CA SER A 431 -15.96 5.43 -0.86
C SER A 431 -16.33 3.93 -0.85
N LEU A 432 -16.06 3.20 -1.94
CA LEU A 432 -16.22 1.74 -1.89
C LEU A 432 -15.25 1.12 -0.87
N GLY A 433 -14.01 1.62 -0.81
CA GLY A 433 -13.03 1.22 0.19
C GLY A 433 -13.52 1.37 1.63
N ASP A 434 -14.21 2.48 1.95
CA ASP A 434 -14.79 2.74 3.28
C ASP A 434 -15.92 1.75 3.60
N ALA A 435 -16.83 1.53 2.64
CA ALA A 435 -17.95 0.61 2.80
C ALA A 435 -17.46 -0.84 2.99
N VAL A 436 -16.43 -1.24 2.23
CA VAL A 436 -15.79 -2.56 2.34
C VAL A 436 -15.05 -2.70 3.67
N ALA A 437 -14.35 -1.67 4.16
CA ALA A 437 -13.68 -1.71 5.46
C ALA A 437 -14.69 -1.95 6.59
N ARG A 438 -15.83 -1.25 6.54
CA ARG A 438 -16.96 -1.45 7.48
C ARG A 438 -17.52 -2.87 7.40
N ALA A 439 -17.76 -3.40 6.21
CA ALA A 439 -18.26 -4.76 6.02
C ALA A 439 -17.25 -5.83 6.49
N ALA A 440 -15.98 -5.67 6.12
CA ALA A 440 -14.90 -6.59 6.49
C ALA A 440 -14.70 -6.64 8.01
N ALA A 441 -14.76 -5.50 8.71
CA ALA A 441 -14.67 -5.46 10.17
C ALA A 441 -15.78 -6.29 10.84
N GLN A 442 -17.02 -6.20 10.35
CA GLN A 442 -18.14 -7.00 10.86
C GLN A 442 -17.95 -8.50 10.59
N ILE A 443 -17.50 -8.87 9.39
CA ILE A 443 -17.22 -10.27 9.03
C ILE A 443 -16.08 -10.82 9.88
N GLU A 444 -15.04 -10.03 10.15
CA GLU A 444 -13.93 -10.44 11.01
C GLU A 444 -14.31 -10.61 12.47
N SER A 445 -15.21 -9.78 12.97
CA SER A 445 -15.79 -9.95 14.30
C SER A 445 -16.51 -11.30 14.40
N ALA A 446 -17.34 -11.61 13.40
CA ALA A 446 -18.03 -12.90 13.35
C ALA A 446 -17.05 -14.08 13.14
N ALA A 447 -16.00 -13.91 12.33
CA ALA A 447 -14.96 -14.92 12.13
C ALA A 447 -14.19 -15.22 13.43
N ALA A 448 -13.92 -14.20 14.25
CA ALA A 448 -13.32 -14.38 15.58
C ALA A 448 -14.23 -15.16 16.54
N ALA A 449 -15.55 -14.94 16.48
CA ALA A 449 -16.52 -15.66 17.29
C ALA A 449 -16.76 -17.11 16.82
N HIS A 450 -16.51 -17.42 15.55
CA HIS A 450 -16.89 -18.69 14.90
C HIS A 450 -15.73 -19.34 14.14
N ALA A 451 -14.55 -19.38 14.75
CA ALA A 451 -13.36 -20.01 14.16
C ALA A 451 -13.60 -21.48 13.76
N GLY A 452 -13.16 -21.88 12.57
CA GLY A 452 -13.34 -23.25 12.05
C GLY A 452 -14.71 -23.54 11.46
N LYS A 453 -15.64 -22.57 11.45
CA LYS A 453 -17.01 -22.73 10.93
C LYS A 453 -17.21 -22.01 9.60
N THR A 454 -18.41 -22.14 9.04
CA THR A 454 -18.88 -21.35 7.90
C THR A 454 -19.74 -20.18 8.38
N ILE A 455 -19.53 -18.99 7.82
CA ILE A 455 -20.38 -17.82 8.01
C ILE A 455 -20.99 -17.45 6.66
N VAL A 456 -22.25 -17.04 6.66
CA VAL A 456 -22.93 -16.55 5.47
C VAL A 456 -23.11 -15.04 5.58
N VAL A 457 -22.92 -14.33 4.47
CA VAL A 457 -23.08 -12.88 4.36
C VAL A 457 -24.05 -12.61 3.21
N VAL A 458 -25.12 -11.85 3.48
CA VAL A 458 -26.09 -11.44 2.44
C VAL A 458 -26.09 -9.92 2.29
N SER A 459 -25.65 -9.45 1.13
CA SER A 459 -25.47 -8.01 0.85
C SER A 459 -25.84 -7.66 -0.60
N HIS A 460 -25.26 -6.58 -1.11
CA HIS A 460 -25.60 -5.93 -2.37
C HIS A 460 -24.45 -6.05 -3.38
N SER A 461 -24.70 -5.75 -4.65
CA SER A 461 -23.71 -5.95 -5.72
C SER A 461 -22.41 -5.15 -5.50
N ASP A 462 -22.51 -3.94 -4.96
CA ASP A 462 -21.36 -3.10 -4.62
C ASP A 462 -20.49 -3.71 -3.51
N ILE A 463 -21.09 -4.04 -2.36
CA ILE A 463 -20.38 -4.63 -1.22
C ILE A 463 -19.79 -5.99 -1.58
N CYS A 464 -20.53 -6.83 -2.30
CA CYS A 464 -20.05 -8.14 -2.73
C CYS A 464 -18.84 -8.02 -3.66
N ALA A 465 -18.93 -7.16 -4.69
CA ALA A 465 -17.80 -6.91 -5.59
C ALA A 465 -16.58 -6.34 -4.85
N GLY A 466 -16.83 -5.43 -3.90
CA GLY A 466 -15.79 -4.84 -3.04
C GLY A 466 -15.11 -5.86 -2.13
N LEU A 467 -15.86 -6.79 -1.52
CA LEU A 467 -15.31 -7.88 -0.71
C LEU A 467 -14.48 -8.85 -1.56
N ALA A 468 -14.97 -9.23 -2.75
CA ALA A 468 -14.20 -10.04 -3.69
C ALA A 468 -12.89 -9.34 -4.08
N ALA A 469 -12.94 -8.04 -4.42
CA ALA A 469 -11.76 -7.24 -4.70
C ALA A 469 -10.79 -7.17 -3.51
N TYR A 470 -11.32 -7.03 -2.30
CA TYR A 470 -10.53 -6.98 -1.06
C TYR A 470 -9.74 -8.28 -0.84
N ALA A 471 -10.33 -9.44 -1.11
CA ALA A 471 -9.64 -10.72 -0.96
C ALA A 471 -8.73 -11.07 -2.15
N LEU A 472 -9.09 -10.64 -3.36
CA LEU A 472 -8.29 -10.90 -4.55
C LEU A 472 -7.15 -9.89 -4.73
N GLY A 473 -7.12 -8.81 -3.95
CA GLY A 473 -6.19 -7.71 -4.19
C GLY A 473 -6.47 -7.06 -5.55
N THR A 474 -7.73 -6.79 -5.86
CA THR A 474 -8.14 -5.95 -7.00
C THR A 474 -8.32 -4.51 -6.49
N PRO A 475 -7.92 -3.47 -7.25
CA PRO A 475 -8.17 -2.09 -6.86
C PRO A 475 -9.67 -1.86 -6.63
N MET A 476 -10.05 -1.08 -5.61
CA MET A 476 -11.47 -0.84 -5.31
C MET A 476 -12.20 -0.18 -6.49
N CYS A 477 -11.54 0.74 -7.21
CA CYS A 477 -12.08 1.34 -8.43
C CYS A 477 -12.34 0.32 -9.57
N GLN A 478 -11.76 -0.87 -9.54
CA GLN A 478 -11.99 -1.93 -10.53
C GLN A 478 -12.92 -3.04 -10.02
N ALA A 479 -13.31 -2.99 -8.74
CA ALA A 479 -14.04 -4.05 -8.07
C ALA A 479 -15.34 -4.40 -8.79
N TYR A 480 -16.18 -3.39 -9.06
CA TYR A 480 -17.48 -3.60 -9.69
C TYR A 480 -17.36 -4.14 -11.11
N ALA A 481 -16.46 -3.59 -11.92
CA ALA A 481 -16.26 -4.05 -13.29
C ALA A 481 -15.76 -5.50 -13.36
N SER A 482 -14.98 -5.93 -12.37
CA SER A 482 -14.30 -7.24 -12.38
C SER A 482 -15.10 -8.34 -11.67
N HIS A 483 -15.85 -7.99 -10.62
CA HIS A 483 -16.37 -8.95 -9.65
C HIS A 483 -17.84 -8.74 -9.27
N HIS A 484 -18.61 -7.96 -10.05
CA HIS A 484 -20.03 -7.77 -9.73
C HIS A 484 -20.81 -9.09 -9.86
N PRO A 485 -21.49 -9.54 -8.79
CA PRO A 485 -22.28 -10.77 -8.85
C PRO A 485 -23.69 -10.50 -9.41
N GLY A 486 -24.25 -11.50 -10.08
CA GLY A 486 -25.66 -11.66 -10.40
C GLY A 486 -26.54 -11.86 -9.17
N ASN A 487 -27.85 -11.87 -9.37
CA ASN A 487 -28.83 -12.02 -8.28
C ASN A 487 -28.73 -13.41 -7.64
N ALA A 488 -28.73 -13.45 -6.30
CA ALA A 488 -28.48 -14.66 -5.48
C ALA A 488 -27.17 -15.41 -5.78
N GLU A 489 -26.27 -14.84 -6.59
CA GLU A 489 -24.97 -15.45 -6.84
C GLU A 489 -24.13 -15.43 -5.57
N CYS A 490 -23.36 -16.50 -5.39
CA CYS A 490 -22.52 -16.71 -4.23
C CYS A 490 -21.10 -17.01 -4.67
N PHE A 491 -20.14 -16.42 -3.96
CA PHE A 491 -18.74 -16.83 -4.02
C PHE A 491 -18.22 -17.15 -2.63
N THR A 492 -17.19 -17.99 -2.60
CA THR A 492 -16.59 -18.47 -1.36
C THR A 492 -15.28 -17.76 -1.08
N MET A 493 -15.19 -17.20 0.12
CA MET A 493 -13.97 -16.61 0.66
C MET A 493 -13.47 -17.43 1.84
N THR A 494 -12.20 -17.29 2.16
CA THR A 494 -11.62 -17.83 3.39
C THR A 494 -10.91 -16.72 4.14
N VAL A 495 -11.19 -16.61 5.43
CA VAL A 495 -10.41 -15.80 6.37
C VAL A 495 -9.45 -16.75 7.08
N ALA A 496 -8.17 -16.68 6.72
CA ALA A 496 -7.12 -17.51 7.31
C ALA A 496 -6.91 -17.17 8.80
N ARG A 497 -6.12 -18.00 9.51
CA ARG A 497 -5.75 -17.74 10.91
C ARG A 497 -5.09 -16.36 11.09
N THR A 498 -4.20 -16.00 10.16
CA THR A 498 -3.53 -14.69 10.05
C THR A 498 -4.48 -13.56 9.65
N ARG A 499 -5.78 -13.84 9.54
CA ARG A 499 -6.82 -12.94 9.05
C ARG A 499 -6.57 -12.46 7.61
N THR A 500 -5.78 -13.20 6.84
CA THR A 500 -5.63 -13.00 5.41
C THR A 500 -6.89 -13.47 4.71
N TRP A 501 -7.40 -12.67 3.78
CA TRP A 501 -8.59 -13.00 3.02
C TRP A 501 -8.19 -13.58 1.67
N THR A 502 -8.76 -14.73 1.32
CA THR A 502 -8.66 -15.30 -0.03
C THR A 502 -10.05 -15.49 -0.60
N CYS A 503 -10.16 -15.52 -1.92
CA CYS A 503 -11.41 -15.74 -2.62
C CYS A 503 -11.16 -16.75 -3.74
N ALA A 504 -11.97 -17.81 -3.79
CA ALA A 504 -12.09 -18.59 -5.01
C ALA A 504 -12.87 -17.72 -6.00
N LYS A 505 -12.27 -17.43 -7.17
CA LYS A 505 -12.81 -16.46 -8.14
C LYS A 505 -14.34 -16.54 -8.23
N PRO A 506 -15.05 -15.40 -8.07
CA PRO A 506 -16.50 -15.32 -8.24
C PRO A 506 -16.95 -15.85 -9.59
#